data_AF-A0A076HP78-F1
#
_entry.id   AF-A0A076HP78-F1
#
_cell.length_a   1.000
_cell.length_b   1.000
_cell.length_c   1.000
_cell.angle_alpha   90.00
_cell.angle_beta   90.00
_cell.angle_gamma   90.00
#
_symmetry.space_group_name_H-M   'P 1'
#
loop_
_entity.id
_entity.type
_entity.pdbx_description
1 polymer ?
#
loop_
_entity_poly.entity_id
_entity_poly.type
_entity_poly.pdbx_seq_one_letter_code
_entity_poly.pdbx_strand_id
1 'polypeptide(L)'
;METSAIIAYTSLLVSIVTVTITSLVTIASKYIDSQQKINEHKLLIRGTYINRKIQAAEDVIIENSMFIEMYSSTLQLYEDFKNTKKKNKFLESKATNTSDALAKLLIEKQNHSVLYFDFKDAVKDNDINNNLNNANRLINELNILIATYNTSEEKDFSEIDTKITEFKTHIISLMNYYRSINSFLRTKLTEYDIL
;
A
#
# COMPACT_ATOMS: atom_id res chain seq x y z
N MET A 1 -3.42 85.45 -17.00
CA MET A 1 -3.13 84.36 -17.96
C MET A 1 -2.07 83.39 -17.45
N GLU A 2 -1.11 83.80 -16.61
CA GLU A 2 -0.04 82.90 -16.13
C GLU A 2 -0.51 81.87 -15.08
N THR A 3 -1.45 82.23 -14.20
CA THR A 3 -1.99 81.33 -13.16
C THR A 3 -2.79 80.15 -13.73
N SER A 4 -3.53 80.34 -14.82
CA SER A 4 -4.28 79.26 -15.48
C SER A 4 -3.37 78.24 -16.16
N ALA A 5 -2.23 78.68 -16.71
CA ALA A 5 -1.24 77.80 -17.31
C ALA A 5 -0.51 76.95 -16.26
N ILE A 6 -0.14 77.55 -15.12
CA ILE A 6 0.50 76.84 -14.01
C ILE A 6 -0.42 75.75 -13.43
N ILE A 7 -1.72 76.06 -13.23
CA ILE A 7 -2.73 75.11 -12.77
C ILE A 7 -2.92 73.97 -13.78
N ALA A 8 -2.98 74.27 -15.08
CA ALA A 8 -3.07 73.27 -16.13
C ALA A 8 -1.84 72.33 -16.15
N TYR A 9 -0.62 72.87 -16.06
CA TYR A 9 0.62 72.09 -16.01
C TYR A 9 0.73 71.21 -14.77
N THR A 10 0.36 71.71 -13.60
CA THR A 10 0.34 70.90 -12.37
C THR A 10 -0.71 69.81 -12.42
N SER A 11 -1.90 70.08 -12.96
CA SER A 11 -2.94 69.05 -13.13
C SER A 11 -2.53 67.94 -14.11
N LEU A 12 -1.83 68.30 -15.20
CA LEU A 12 -1.28 67.36 -16.17
C LEU A 12 -0.18 66.50 -15.54
N LEU A 13 0.76 67.12 -14.82
CA LEU A 13 1.84 66.42 -14.11
C LEU A 13 1.30 65.45 -13.07
N VAL A 14 0.36 65.89 -12.24
CA VAL A 14 -0.30 65.03 -11.25
C VAL A 14 -0.99 63.87 -11.95
N SER A 15 -1.71 64.11 -13.04
CA SER A 15 -2.39 63.04 -13.80
C SER A 15 -1.41 62.02 -14.37
N ILE A 16 -0.29 62.46 -14.95
CA ILE A 16 0.76 61.57 -15.49
C ILE A 16 1.41 60.75 -14.37
N VAL A 17 1.72 61.39 -13.24
CA VAL A 17 2.29 60.72 -12.07
C VAL A 17 1.31 59.70 -11.50
N THR A 18 0.03 60.05 -11.35
CA THR A 18 -1.02 59.15 -10.87
C THR A 18 -1.18 57.95 -11.79
N VAL A 19 -1.30 58.15 -13.12
CA VAL A 19 -1.41 57.05 -14.08
C VAL A 19 -0.19 56.12 -14.04
N THR A 20 1.01 56.69 -13.90
CA THR A 20 2.25 55.91 -13.80
C THR A 20 2.28 55.07 -12.53
N ILE A 21 1.94 55.65 -11.38
CA ILE A 21 1.87 54.95 -10.09
C ILE A 21 0.81 53.84 -10.15
N THR A 22 -0.40 54.14 -10.63
CA THR A 22 -1.48 53.15 -10.76
C THR A 22 -1.09 52.01 -11.69
N SER A 23 -0.38 52.30 -12.79
CA SER A 23 0.11 51.27 -13.71
C SER A 23 1.18 50.38 -13.06
N LEU A 24 2.13 50.96 -12.34
CA LEU A 24 3.16 50.21 -11.61
C LEU A 24 2.55 49.33 -10.52
N VAL A 25 1.61 49.87 -9.74
CA VAL A 25 0.87 49.10 -8.72
C VAL A 25 0.10 47.95 -9.38
N THR A 26 -0.59 48.19 -10.49
CA THR A 26 -1.34 47.15 -11.21
C THR A 26 -0.43 46.04 -11.73
N ILE A 27 0.74 46.38 -12.28
CA ILE A 27 1.73 45.40 -12.74
C ILE A 27 2.28 44.60 -11.56
N ALA A 28 2.64 45.27 -10.46
CA ALA A 28 3.13 44.61 -9.25
C ALA A 28 2.07 43.66 -8.65
N SER A 29 0.81 44.11 -8.56
CA SER A 29 -0.31 43.27 -8.10
C SER A 29 -0.51 42.05 -9.00
N LYS A 30 -0.54 42.21 -10.33
CA LYS A 30 -0.64 41.08 -11.26
C LYS A 30 0.52 40.09 -11.14
N TYR A 31 1.73 40.60 -10.91
CA TYR A 31 2.90 39.76 -10.69
C TYR A 31 2.78 38.95 -9.39
N ILE A 32 2.37 39.59 -8.29
CA ILE A 32 2.13 38.93 -7.00
C ILE A 32 1.05 37.85 -7.13
N ASP A 33 -0.09 38.17 -7.75
CA ASP A 33 -1.19 37.21 -7.97
C ASP A 33 -0.73 36.01 -8.81
N SER A 34 0.10 36.24 -9.84
CA SER A 34 0.65 35.15 -10.65
C SER A 34 1.57 34.24 -9.84
N GLN A 35 2.41 34.79 -8.97
CA GLN A 35 3.29 34.01 -8.10
C GLN A 35 2.49 33.21 -7.07
N GLN A 36 1.45 33.81 -6.50
CA GLN A 36 0.54 33.12 -5.58
C GLN A 36 -0.14 31.91 -6.24
N LYS A 37 -0.70 32.07 -7.45
CA LYS A 37 -1.31 30.96 -8.20
C LYS A 37 -0.33 29.82 -8.49
N ILE A 38 0.92 30.15 -8.85
CA ILE A 38 1.96 29.12 -9.07
C ILE A 38 2.24 28.36 -7.77
N ASN A 39 2.32 29.07 -6.64
CA ASN A 39 2.56 28.45 -5.34
C ASN A 39 1.38 27.58 -4.89
N GLU A 40 0.14 28.06 -5.06
CA GLU A 40 -1.08 27.28 -4.79
C GLU A 40 -1.14 26.01 -5.64
N HIS A 41 -0.82 26.11 -6.93
CA HIS A 41 -0.80 24.94 -7.81
C HIS A 41 0.27 23.92 -7.40
N LYS A 42 1.47 24.39 -7.02
CA LYS A 42 2.53 23.52 -6.48
C LYS A 42 2.11 22.85 -5.18
N LEU A 43 1.45 23.58 -4.28
CA LEU A 43 0.90 23.04 -3.04
C LEU A 43 -0.17 21.98 -3.32
N LEU A 44 -1.08 22.24 -4.26
CA LEU A 44 -2.13 21.29 -4.66
C LEU A 44 -1.53 20.01 -5.25
N ILE A 45 -0.54 20.11 -6.14
CA ILE A 45 0.16 18.93 -6.70
C ILE A 45 0.85 18.14 -5.59
N ARG A 46 1.55 18.83 -4.68
CA ARG A 46 2.22 18.19 -3.54
C ARG A 46 1.21 17.49 -2.63
N GLY A 47 0.11 18.14 -2.28
CA GLY A 47 -0.96 17.55 -1.47
C GLY A 47 -1.61 16.34 -2.16
N THR A 48 -1.87 16.43 -3.47
CA THR A 48 -2.40 15.30 -4.26
C THR A 48 -1.43 14.12 -4.27
N TYR A 49 -0.13 14.36 -4.43
CA TYR A 49 0.89 13.33 -4.40
C TYR A 49 1.00 12.66 -3.02
N ILE A 50 0.99 13.45 -1.94
CA ILE A 50 1.01 12.93 -0.57
C ILE A 50 -0.24 12.07 -0.31
N ASN A 51 -1.44 12.56 -0.66
CA ASN A 51 -2.68 11.80 -0.48
C ASN A 51 -2.67 10.47 -1.25
N ARG A 52 -2.19 10.47 -2.50
CA ARG A 52 -2.05 9.22 -3.27
C ARG A 52 -1.05 8.26 -2.65
N LYS A 53 0.04 8.78 -2.07
CA LYS A 53 1.02 7.97 -1.35
C LYS A 53 0.46 7.38 -0.06
N ILE A 54 -0.36 8.14 0.68
CA ILE A 54 -1.09 7.67 1.87
C ILE A 54 -2.04 6.53 1.49
N GLN A 55 -2.92 6.78 0.52
CA GLN A 55 -3.87 5.79 0.03
C GLN A 55 -3.18 4.49 -0.40
N ALA A 56 -2.09 4.61 -1.18
CA ALA A 56 -1.31 3.45 -1.62
C ALA A 56 -0.69 2.65 -0.46
N ALA A 57 -0.32 3.31 0.65
CA ALA A 57 0.18 2.63 1.84
C ALA A 57 -0.95 1.94 2.61
N GLU A 58 -2.10 2.60 2.76
CA GLU A 58 -3.29 2.04 3.41
C GLU A 58 -3.78 0.77 2.68
N ASP A 59 -3.86 0.82 1.35
CA ASP A 59 -4.27 -0.32 0.53
C ASP A 59 -3.35 -1.52 0.75
N VAL A 60 -2.02 -1.32 0.75
CA VAL A 60 -1.04 -2.39 1.03
C VAL A 60 -1.17 -2.92 2.44
N ILE A 61 -1.37 -2.04 3.43
CA ILE A 61 -1.54 -2.46 4.83
C ILE A 61 -2.79 -3.34 4.96
N ILE A 62 -3.89 -2.96 4.33
CA ILE A 62 -5.14 -3.72 4.33
C ILE A 62 -4.91 -5.09 3.69
N GLU A 63 -4.35 -5.14 2.49
CA GLU A 63 -4.08 -6.38 1.76
C GLU A 63 -3.20 -7.35 2.58
N ASN A 64 -2.07 -6.86 3.09
CA ASN A 64 -1.17 -7.65 3.93
C ASN A 64 -1.84 -8.12 5.23
N SER A 65 -2.68 -7.27 5.85
CA SER A 65 -3.38 -7.64 7.08
C SER A 65 -4.42 -8.75 6.83
N MET A 66 -5.16 -8.67 5.72
CA MET A 66 -6.09 -9.71 5.30
C MET A 66 -5.37 -11.03 5.02
N PHE A 67 -4.21 -10.99 4.34
CA PHE A 67 -3.37 -12.17 4.11
C PHE A 67 -2.94 -12.83 5.44
N ILE A 68 -2.42 -12.03 6.38
CA ILE A 68 -1.98 -12.49 7.70
C ILE A 68 -3.14 -13.16 8.48
N GLU A 69 -4.33 -12.54 8.46
CA GLU A 69 -5.51 -13.03 9.18
C GLU A 69 -6.05 -14.33 8.57
N MET A 70 -6.18 -14.39 7.25
CA MET A 70 -6.68 -15.57 6.55
C MET A 70 -5.75 -16.76 6.70
N TYR A 71 -4.43 -16.54 6.64
CA TYR A 71 -3.48 -17.62 6.92
C TYR A 71 -3.54 -18.08 8.37
N SER A 72 -3.57 -17.16 9.34
CA SER A 72 -3.68 -17.51 10.77
C SER A 72 -4.92 -18.37 11.04
N SER A 73 -6.05 -18.00 10.41
CA SER A 73 -7.30 -18.77 10.48
C SER A 73 -7.17 -20.15 9.86
N THR A 74 -6.47 -20.28 8.73
CA THR A 74 -6.21 -21.56 8.06
C THR A 74 -5.34 -22.48 8.94
N LEU A 75 -4.30 -21.94 9.57
CA LEU A 75 -3.44 -22.68 10.48
C LEU A 75 -4.21 -23.16 11.72
N GLN A 76 -5.06 -22.31 12.29
CA GLN A 76 -5.91 -22.69 13.42
C GLN A 76 -6.86 -23.83 13.05
N LEU A 77 -7.52 -23.75 11.89
CA LEU A 77 -8.39 -24.82 11.39
C LEU A 77 -7.61 -26.13 11.18
N TYR A 78 -6.38 -26.06 10.69
CA TYR A 78 -5.51 -27.23 10.58
C TYR A 78 -5.24 -27.88 11.94
N GLU A 79 -4.88 -27.08 12.96
CA GLU A 79 -4.64 -27.62 14.30
C GLU A 79 -5.91 -28.22 14.91
N ASP A 80 -7.07 -27.58 14.69
CA ASP A 80 -8.37 -28.11 15.11
C ASP A 80 -8.66 -29.47 14.44
N PHE A 81 -8.30 -29.60 13.16
CA PHE A 81 -8.41 -30.86 12.42
C PHE A 81 -7.49 -31.95 12.94
N LYS A 82 -6.21 -31.62 13.17
CA LYS A 82 -5.23 -32.56 13.70
C LYS A 82 -5.65 -33.10 15.07
N ASN A 83 -6.28 -32.26 15.88
CA ASN A 83 -6.72 -32.62 17.22
C ASN A 83 -8.09 -33.34 17.25
N THR A 84 -8.86 -33.30 16.16
CA THR A 84 -10.16 -33.98 16.09
C THR A 84 -10.01 -35.41 15.54
N LYS A 85 -10.25 -36.41 16.40
CA LYS A 85 -10.22 -37.85 16.03
C LYS A 85 -11.32 -38.29 15.05
N LYS A 86 -12.15 -37.38 14.53
CA LYS A 86 -13.30 -37.67 13.66
C LYS A 86 -13.43 -36.62 12.58
N LYS A 87 -13.85 -37.06 11.39
CA LYS A 87 -14.16 -36.18 10.26
C LYS A 87 -15.26 -35.18 10.65
N ASN A 88 -14.93 -33.89 10.60
CA ASN A 88 -15.85 -32.81 10.93
C ASN A 88 -16.17 -31.99 9.67
N LYS A 89 -17.32 -32.26 9.06
CA LYS A 89 -17.77 -31.59 7.82
C LYS A 89 -17.89 -30.07 7.95
N PHE A 90 -18.18 -29.57 9.15
CA PHE A 90 -18.25 -28.12 9.40
C PHE A 90 -16.87 -27.48 9.34
N LEU A 91 -15.87 -28.10 9.99
CA LEU A 91 -14.47 -27.65 9.89
C LEU A 91 -13.96 -27.77 8.45
N GLU A 92 -14.41 -28.79 7.70
CA GLU A 92 -14.00 -29.04 6.30
C GLU A 92 -14.49 -27.92 5.40
N SER A 93 -15.78 -27.62 5.46
CA SER A 93 -16.35 -26.51 4.72
C SER A 93 -15.72 -25.16 5.11
N LYS A 94 -15.45 -24.94 6.41
CA LYS A 94 -14.82 -23.71 6.88
C LYS A 94 -13.39 -23.57 6.34
N ALA A 95 -12.60 -24.64 6.36
CA ALA A 95 -11.24 -24.64 5.84
C ALA A 95 -11.18 -24.41 4.33
N THR A 96 -12.08 -25.03 3.56
CA THR A 96 -12.21 -24.78 2.12
C THR A 96 -12.53 -23.31 1.85
N ASN A 97 -13.54 -22.75 2.51
CA ASN A 97 -13.94 -21.36 2.30
C ASN A 97 -12.81 -20.37 2.66
N THR A 98 -12.11 -20.59 3.77
CA THR A 98 -10.98 -19.74 4.17
C THR A 98 -9.81 -19.87 3.18
N SER A 99 -9.56 -21.06 2.67
CA SER A 99 -8.49 -21.31 1.69
C SER A 99 -8.81 -20.66 0.34
N ASP A 100 -10.06 -20.73 -0.12
CA ASP A 100 -10.52 -20.06 -1.34
C ASP A 100 -10.45 -18.54 -1.22
N ALA A 101 -10.78 -18.00 -0.04
CA ALA A 101 -10.63 -16.57 0.25
C ALA A 101 -9.16 -16.14 0.21
N LEU A 102 -8.26 -16.93 0.80
CA LEU A 102 -6.81 -16.69 0.76
C LEU A 102 -6.27 -16.75 -0.68
N ALA A 103 -6.71 -17.72 -1.47
CA ALA A 103 -6.31 -17.86 -2.87
C ALA A 103 -6.74 -16.64 -3.72
N LYS A 104 -7.95 -16.10 -3.48
CA LYS A 104 -8.42 -14.88 -4.14
C LYS A 104 -7.56 -13.66 -3.80
N LEU A 105 -7.22 -13.49 -2.52
CA LEU A 105 -6.35 -12.40 -2.07
C LEU A 105 -4.96 -12.45 -2.71
N LEU A 106 -4.42 -13.65 -2.94
CA LEU A 106 -3.12 -13.83 -3.61
C LEU A 106 -3.15 -13.51 -5.12
N ILE A 107 -4.33 -13.54 -5.75
CA ILE A 107 -4.52 -13.31 -7.19
C ILE A 107 -4.86 -11.84 -7.48
N GLU A 108 -5.61 -11.17 -6.59
CA GLU A 108 -5.96 -9.75 -6.72
C GLU A 108 -4.77 -8.84 -6.41
N LYS A 109 -3.91 -8.60 -7.40
CA LYS A 109 -2.74 -7.74 -7.22
C LYS A 109 -3.08 -6.26 -7.45
N GLN A 110 -3.22 -5.46 -6.40
CA GLN A 110 -3.29 -3.99 -6.55
C GLN A 110 -1.89 -3.37 -6.56
N ASN A 111 -1.31 -3.30 -7.76
CA ASN A 111 0.12 -3.09 -7.94
C ASN A 111 0.54 -1.62 -8.14
N HIS A 112 -0.16 -0.64 -7.52
CA HIS A 112 0.17 0.78 -7.68
C HIS A 112 1.07 1.32 -6.54
N SER A 113 1.22 0.60 -5.43
CA SER A 113 2.04 0.98 -4.28
C SER A 113 3.55 0.96 -4.56
N VAL A 114 3.99 0.13 -5.52
CA VAL A 114 5.38 0.07 -6.01
C VAL A 114 5.83 1.39 -6.64
N LEU A 115 4.90 2.25 -7.07
CA LEU A 115 5.21 3.58 -7.59
C LEU A 115 5.63 4.57 -6.49
N TYR A 116 5.28 4.31 -5.23
CA TYR A 116 5.42 5.26 -4.12
C TYR A 116 6.38 4.79 -3.03
N PHE A 117 6.68 3.50 -2.96
CA PHE A 117 7.52 2.89 -1.93
C PHE A 117 8.52 1.92 -2.54
N ASP A 118 9.80 2.12 -2.23
CA ASP A 118 10.83 1.11 -2.48
C ASP A 118 10.90 0.15 -1.30
N PHE A 119 10.29 -1.02 -1.48
CA PHE A 119 10.26 -2.06 -0.45
C PHE A 119 11.55 -2.87 -0.37
N LYS A 120 12.43 -2.82 -1.40
CA LYS A 120 13.69 -3.59 -1.43
C LYS A 120 14.71 -3.06 -0.42
N ASP A 121 14.74 -1.74 -0.23
CA ASP A 121 15.64 -1.10 0.72
C ASP A 121 15.04 -1.01 2.13
N ALA A 122 13.70 -1.03 2.23
CA ALA A 122 12.98 -0.88 3.51
C ALA A 122 12.94 -2.16 4.35
N VAL A 123 12.93 -3.33 3.72
CA VAL A 123 12.89 -4.63 4.41
C VAL A 123 14.02 -5.48 3.86
N LYS A 124 15.09 -5.63 4.64
CA LYS A 124 16.19 -6.56 4.33
C LYS A 124 15.64 -7.98 4.35
N ASP A 125 15.26 -8.53 3.20
CA ASP A 125 15.02 -9.96 3.13
C ASP A 125 15.35 -10.52 1.74
N ASN A 126 16.51 -11.16 1.65
CA ASN A 126 16.99 -11.82 0.43
C ASN A 126 16.23 -13.13 0.12
N ASP A 127 15.37 -13.60 1.02
CA ASP A 127 14.80 -14.95 0.97
C ASP A 127 13.28 -15.00 0.73
N ILE A 128 12.58 -13.88 0.51
CA ILE A 128 11.12 -13.90 0.25
C ILE A 128 10.79 -14.70 -1.00
N ASN A 129 11.52 -14.47 -2.08
CA ASN A 129 11.32 -15.20 -3.33
C ASN A 129 11.59 -16.70 -3.14
N ASN A 130 12.60 -17.04 -2.35
CA ASN A 130 12.89 -18.44 -2.01
C ASN A 130 11.78 -19.05 -1.14
N ASN A 131 11.29 -18.34 -0.12
CA ASN A 131 10.19 -18.80 0.72
C ASN A 131 8.89 -18.96 -0.07
N LEU A 132 8.59 -18.04 -1.00
CA LEU A 132 7.45 -18.14 -1.90
C LEU A 132 7.58 -19.34 -2.84
N ASN A 133 8.75 -19.53 -3.45
CA ASN A 133 9.03 -20.65 -4.34
C ASN A 133 8.95 -21.99 -3.60
N ASN A 134 9.51 -22.07 -2.39
CA ASN A 134 9.46 -23.27 -1.55
C ASN A 134 8.04 -23.58 -1.09
N ALA A 135 7.27 -22.57 -0.67
CA ALA A 135 5.86 -22.74 -0.33
C ALA A 135 5.05 -23.28 -1.53
N ASN A 136 5.25 -22.72 -2.72
CA ASN A 136 4.59 -23.17 -3.95
C ASN A 136 5.00 -24.61 -4.34
N ARG A 137 6.30 -24.94 -4.22
CA ARG A 137 6.80 -26.30 -4.43
C ARG A 137 6.11 -27.29 -3.49
N LEU A 138 6.07 -26.98 -2.20
CA LEU A 138 5.46 -27.85 -1.19
C LEU A 138 3.95 -28.04 -1.39
N ILE A 139 3.23 -27.02 -1.86
CA ILE A 139 1.81 -27.16 -2.27
C ILE A 139 1.68 -28.19 -3.38
N ASN A 140 2.50 -28.09 -4.42
CA ASN A 140 2.45 -29.03 -5.54
C ASN A 140 2.76 -30.46 -5.10
N GLU A 141 3.77 -30.64 -4.25
CA GLU A 141 4.11 -31.95 -3.69
C GLU A 141 3.00 -32.51 -2.80
N LEU A 142 2.37 -31.68 -1.96
CA LEU A 142 1.23 -32.07 -1.13
C LEU A 142 0.04 -32.49 -1.99
N ASN A 143 -0.27 -31.76 -3.07
CA ASN A 143 -1.35 -32.12 -3.99
C ASN A 143 -1.13 -33.50 -4.64
N ILE A 144 0.11 -33.79 -5.06
CA ILE A 144 0.49 -35.09 -5.63
C ILE A 144 0.35 -36.20 -4.59
N LEU A 145 0.86 -35.99 -3.38
CA LEU A 145 0.76 -36.97 -2.30
C LEU A 145 -0.69 -37.26 -1.95
N ILE A 146 -1.51 -36.22 -1.71
CA ILE A 146 -2.94 -36.39 -1.38
C ILE A 146 -3.68 -37.15 -2.49
N ALA A 147 -3.40 -36.86 -3.76
CA ALA A 147 -3.98 -37.59 -4.88
C ALA A 147 -3.59 -39.07 -4.87
N THR A 148 -2.32 -39.36 -4.54
CA THR A 148 -1.79 -40.73 -4.45
C THR A 148 -2.42 -41.51 -3.30
N TYR A 149 -2.55 -40.91 -2.10
CA TYR A 149 -3.16 -41.55 -0.92
C TYR A 149 -4.66 -41.79 -1.04
N ASN A 150 -5.36 -41.09 -1.93
CA ASN A 150 -6.77 -41.40 -2.23
C ASN A 150 -6.93 -42.74 -2.96
N THR A 151 -5.83 -43.33 -3.46
CA THR A 151 -5.83 -44.57 -4.24
C THR A 151 -5.15 -45.76 -3.54
N SER A 152 -4.46 -45.57 -2.40
CA SER A 152 -3.76 -46.65 -1.67
C SER A 152 -4.56 -47.19 -0.47
N GLU A 153 -4.45 -48.50 -0.22
CA GLU A 153 -5.10 -49.18 0.92
C GLU A 153 -4.36 -48.98 2.26
N GLU A 154 -3.04 -48.74 2.23
CA GLU A 154 -2.25 -48.36 3.40
C GLU A 154 -1.95 -46.84 3.39
N LYS A 155 -2.15 -46.19 4.54
CA LYS A 155 -2.01 -44.73 4.69
C LYS A 155 -1.05 -44.41 5.84
N ASP A 156 0.23 -44.30 5.54
CA ASP A 156 1.17 -43.60 6.41
C ASP A 156 1.13 -42.10 6.07
N PHE A 157 0.69 -41.28 7.03
CA PHE A 157 0.58 -39.83 6.88
C PHE A 157 1.84 -39.07 7.30
N SER A 158 2.91 -39.77 7.72
CA SER A 158 4.14 -39.16 8.25
C SER A 158 4.81 -38.20 7.26
N GLU A 159 4.79 -38.51 5.96
CA GLU A 159 5.35 -37.66 4.91
C GLU A 159 4.50 -36.39 4.69
N ILE A 160 3.18 -36.50 4.72
CA ILE A 160 2.26 -35.35 4.64
C ILE A 160 2.49 -34.41 5.82
N ASP A 161 2.54 -34.95 7.04
CA ASP A 161 2.77 -34.15 8.26
C ASP A 161 4.10 -33.39 8.22
N THR A 162 5.15 -34.04 7.71
CA THR A 162 6.47 -33.43 7.54
C THR A 162 6.40 -32.25 6.56
N LYS A 163 5.82 -32.45 5.38
CA LYS A 163 5.69 -31.40 4.35
C LYS A 163 4.79 -30.26 4.78
N ILE A 164 3.71 -30.53 5.52
CA ILE A 164 2.87 -29.46 6.11
C ILE A 164 3.67 -28.65 7.12
N THR A 165 4.53 -29.28 7.92
CA THR A 165 5.39 -28.58 8.89
C THR A 165 6.43 -27.70 8.20
N GLU A 166 7.06 -28.20 7.13
CA GLU A 166 7.98 -27.41 6.29
C GLU A 166 7.25 -26.22 5.64
N PHE A 167 6.06 -26.46 5.09
CA PHE A 167 5.22 -25.43 4.47
C PHE A 167 4.89 -24.31 5.47
N LYS A 168 4.46 -24.68 6.70
CA LYS A 168 4.17 -23.72 7.77
C LYS A 168 5.36 -22.80 8.06
N THR A 169 6.58 -23.34 8.07
CA THR A 169 7.79 -22.58 8.36
C THR A 169 8.01 -21.48 7.32
N HIS A 170 7.86 -21.80 6.04
CA HIS A 170 7.99 -20.81 4.96
C HIS A 170 6.88 -19.75 5.00
N ILE A 171 5.63 -20.14 5.26
CA ILE A 171 4.56 -19.14 5.33
C ILE A 171 4.69 -18.24 6.56
N ILE A 172 5.12 -18.75 7.71
CA ILE A 172 5.40 -17.90 8.89
C ILE A 172 6.46 -16.84 8.57
N SER A 173 7.50 -17.20 7.81
CA SER A 173 8.50 -16.24 7.34
C SER A 173 7.87 -15.17 6.44
N LEU A 174 7.02 -15.55 5.48
CA LEU A 174 6.28 -14.61 4.63
C LEU A 174 5.36 -13.68 5.44
N MET A 175 4.65 -14.20 6.45
CA MET A 175 3.83 -13.35 7.33
C MET A 175 4.65 -12.31 8.07
N ASN A 176 5.81 -12.70 8.59
CA ASN A 176 6.69 -11.79 9.31
C ASN A 176 7.24 -10.70 8.38
N TYR A 177 7.52 -11.04 7.12
CA TYR A 177 7.84 -10.07 6.08
C TYR A 177 6.70 -9.07 5.86
N TYR A 178 5.46 -9.52 5.64
CA TYR A 178 4.31 -8.63 5.45
C TYR A 178 4.01 -7.77 6.68
N ARG A 179 4.20 -8.29 7.90
CA ARG A 179 4.13 -7.50 9.14
C ARG A 179 5.19 -6.40 9.17
N SER A 180 6.39 -6.69 8.71
CA SER A 180 7.49 -5.73 8.65
C SER A 180 7.21 -4.61 7.66
N ILE A 181 6.64 -4.94 6.47
CA ILE A 181 6.14 -3.94 5.53
C ILE A 181 5.07 -3.07 6.18
N ASN A 182 4.07 -3.68 6.83
CA ASN A 182 3.01 -2.93 7.48
C ASN A 182 3.54 -1.99 8.57
N SER A 183 4.51 -2.45 9.36
CA SER A 183 5.17 -1.62 10.36
C SER A 183 5.89 -0.44 9.72
N PHE A 184 6.69 -0.68 8.67
CA PHE A 184 7.39 0.37 7.93
C PHE A 184 6.43 1.40 7.35
N LEU A 185 5.37 0.95 6.68
CA LEU A 185 4.38 1.85 6.07
C LEU A 185 3.64 2.67 7.13
N ARG A 186 3.26 2.07 8.27
CA ARG A 186 2.64 2.82 9.38
C ARG A 186 3.57 3.89 9.94
N THR A 187 4.87 3.60 10.11
CA THR A 187 5.86 4.62 10.49
C THR A 187 5.93 5.74 9.44
N LYS A 188 5.96 5.39 8.15
CA LYS A 188 5.94 6.40 7.08
C LYS A 188 4.65 7.23 7.05
N LEU A 189 3.50 6.62 7.34
CA LEU A 189 2.24 7.34 7.45
C LEU A 189 2.23 8.35 8.60
N THR A 190 2.83 8.00 9.75
CA THR A 190 2.94 8.95 10.87
C THR A 190 3.81 10.17 10.57
N GLU A 191 4.72 10.11 9.58
CA GLU A 191 5.45 11.28 9.10
C GLU A 191 4.55 12.28 8.36
N TYR A 192 3.38 11.83 7.87
CA TYR A 192 2.40 12.64 7.15
C TYR A 192 1.23 13.13 8.02
N ASP A 193 0.96 12.49 9.16
CA ASP A 193 -0.01 12.98 10.16
C ASP A 193 0.44 14.28 10.88
N ILE A 194 1.69 14.70 10.67
CA ILE A 194 2.32 15.88 11.29
C ILE A 194 2.33 17.11 10.33
N LEU A 195 1.85 16.98 9.08
CA LEU A 195 1.78 18.05 8.08
C LEU A 195 0.37 18.60 7.90
#